data_AF-A0AAE1E8R6-F1
#
_entry.id   AF-A0AAE1E8R6-F1
#
_cell.length_a   1.000
_cell.length_b   1.000
_cell.length_c   1.000
_cell.angle_alpha   90.00
_cell.angle_beta   90.00
_cell.angle_gamma   90.00
#
_symmetry.space_group_name_H-M   'P 1'
#
loop_
_entity.id
_entity.type
_entity.pdbx_description
1 polymer ?
#
loop_
_entity_poly.entity_id
_entity_poly.type
_entity_poly.pdbx_seq_one_letter_code
_entity_poly.pdbx_strand_id
1 'polypeptide(L)'
;MAVLRFLCFCQLLCVLVNNAQSQSSMAKKILVILTSADKMGDTEEPIGWYLPELAHPYKALVDAGFIIESVSPKGGKAPVDPGSVKDYKDDPICQWFQKDAKAQALVDNTKTPSQIDPRLKLFSISNFFISFNTKKGVKKGQKQNES
;
A
#
# COMPACT_ATOMS: atom_id res chain seq x y z
N MET A 1 54.41 -17.60 -11.48
CA MET A 1 53.37 -18.54 -11.98
C MET A 1 52.11 -18.60 -11.10
N ALA A 2 52.15 -18.28 -9.80
CA ALA A 2 50.98 -18.34 -8.90
C ALA A 2 50.08 -17.08 -8.93
N VAL A 3 50.66 -15.89 -9.10
CA VAL A 3 49.91 -14.61 -9.02
C VAL A 3 48.97 -14.38 -10.21
N LEU A 4 49.36 -14.84 -11.41
CA LEU A 4 48.57 -14.70 -12.63
C LEU A 4 47.35 -15.64 -12.67
N ARG A 5 47.39 -16.75 -11.90
CA ARG A 5 46.24 -17.66 -11.74
C ARG A 5 45.21 -17.15 -10.74
N PHE A 6 45.60 -16.27 -9.82
CA PHE A 6 44.71 -15.72 -8.78
C PHE A 6 43.85 -14.56 -9.30
N LEU A 7 44.40 -13.72 -10.18
CA LEU A 7 43.68 -12.59 -10.79
C LEU A 7 42.58 -13.02 -11.77
N CYS A 8 42.80 -14.11 -12.52
CA CYS A 8 41.83 -14.62 -13.48
C CYS A 8 40.63 -15.30 -12.79
N PHE A 9 40.86 -15.92 -11.63
CA PHE A 9 39.80 -16.56 -10.84
C PHE A 9 38.87 -15.52 -10.18
N CYS A 10 39.39 -14.34 -9.83
CA CYS A 10 38.60 -13.25 -9.23
C CYS A 10 37.69 -12.55 -10.26
N GLN A 11 38.14 -12.40 -11.51
CA GLN A 11 37.30 -11.84 -12.58
C GLN A 11 36.21 -12.81 -13.03
N LEU A 12 36.46 -14.13 -13.01
CA LEU A 12 35.45 -15.12 -13.36
C LEU A 12 34.36 -15.27 -12.28
N LEU A 13 34.71 -15.05 -11.01
CA LEU A 13 33.73 -15.02 -9.92
C LEU A 13 32.80 -13.79 -10.01
N CYS A 14 33.30 -12.66 -10.49
CA CYS A 14 32.52 -11.42 -10.61
C CYS A 14 31.42 -11.53 -11.69
N VAL A 15 31.65 -12.28 -12.77
CA VAL A 15 30.69 -12.43 -13.88
C VAL A 15 29.51 -13.33 -13.51
N LEU A 16 29.69 -14.28 -12.58
CA LEU A 16 28.61 -15.19 -12.15
C LEU A 16 27.65 -14.54 -11.14
N VAL A 17 28.11 -13.58 -10.33
CA VAL A 17 27.26 -12.89 -9.34
C VAL A 17 26.27 -11.92 -10.01
N ASN A 18 26.61 -11.35 -11.17
CA ASN A 18 25.77 -10.37 -11.86
C ASN A 18 24.50 -10.98 -12.51
N ASN A 19 24.49 -12.27 -12.81
CA ASN A 19 23.34 -12.92 -13.46
C ASN A 19 22.27 -13.44 -12.48
N ALA A 20 22.50 -13.36 -11.16
CA ALA A 20 21.52 -13.82 -10.16
C ALA A 20 20.44 -12.76 -9.83
N GLN A 21 20.58 -11.51 -10.31
CA GLN A 21 19.60 -10.45 -10.09
C GLN A 21 18.63 -10.30 -11.28
N SER A 22 17.87 -11.35 -11.57
CA SER A 22 16.62 -11.19 -12.35
C SER A 22 15.63 -12.29 -12.01
N GLN A 23 15.22 -12.34 -10.74
CA GLN A 23 13.86 -12.72 -10.42
C GLN A 23 13.19 -11.48 -9.83
N SER A 24 12.64 -10.65 -10.71
CA SER A 24 11.55 -9.78 -10.33
C SER A 24 10.42 -10.68 -9.83
N SER A 25 10.39 -10.95 -8.52
CA SER A 25 9.12 -11.19 -7.87
C SER A 25 8.28 -9.97 -8.24
N MET A 26 7.35 -10.12 -9.19
CA MET A 26 6.52 -9.03 -9.64
C MET A 26 5.80 -8.52 -8.40
N ALA A 27 6.33 -7.45 -7.80
CA ALA A 27 5.74 -6.83 -6.65
C ALA A 27 4.31 -6.49 -7.07
N LYS A 28 3.35 -7.15 -6.41
CA LYS A 28 1.96 -7.13 -6.86
C LYS A 28 1.50 -5.68 -6.76
N LYS A 29 1.09 -5.12 -7.90
CA LYS A 29 0.61 -3.74 -7.99
C LYS A 29 -0.89 -3.69 -7.76
N ILE A 30 -1.32 -2.75 -6.93
CA ILE A 30 -2.72 -2.43 -6.68
C ILE A 30 -2.97 -1.01 -7.17
N LEU A 31 -4.05 -0.85 -7.92
CA LEU A 31 -4.49 0.45 -8.39
C LEU A 31 -5.65 0.93 -7.51
N VAL A 32 -5.49 2.10 -6.91
CA VAL A 32 -6.52 2.81 -6.15
C VAL A 32 -7.09 3.93 -7.01
N ILE A 33 -8.42 3.99 -7.11
CA ILE A 33 -9.10 5.04 -7.87
C ILE A 33 -9.72 6.01 -6.87
N LEU A 34 -9.33 7.28 -6.97
CA LEU A 34 -9.79 8.36 -6.11
C LEU A 34 -10.70 9.32 -6.90
N THR A 35 -11.60 9.98 -6.18
CA THR A 35 -12.41 11.05 -6.74
C THR A 35 -11.56 12.30 -7.01
N SER A 36 -11.95 13.09 -8.00
CA SER A 36 -11.45 14.45 -8.25
C SER A 36 -12.49 15.53 -7.94
N ALA A 37 -13.60 15.15 -7.30
CA ALA A 37 -14.65 16.08 -6.87
C ALA A 37 -14.31 16.61 -5.47
N ASP A 38 -14.28 17.93 -5.36
CA ASP A 38 -13.96 18.69 -4.16
C ASP A 38 -15.19 19.39 -3.55
N LYS A 39 -16.35 19.35 -4.23
CA LYS A 39 -17.59 20.03 -3.83
C LYS A 39 -18.84 19.20 -4.09
N MET A 40 -19.80 19.31 -3.19
CA MET A 40 -21.09 18.61 -3.28
C MET A 40 -22.13 19.42 -4.03
N GLY A 41 -22.15 19.31 -5.37
CA GLY A 41 -23.21 19.87 -6.22
C GLY A 41 -23.56 21.33 -5.87
N ASP A 42 -24.85 21.59 -5.63
CA ASP A 42 -25.37 22.94 -5.36
C ASP A 42 -25.09 23.47 -3.95
N THR A 43 -24.72 22.62 -2.99
CA THR A 43 -24.46 23.05 -1.60
C THR A 43 -23.06 23.61 -1.41
N GLU A 44 -22.17 23.43 -2.40
CA GLU A 44 -20.76 23.87 -2.38
C GLU A 44 -19.97 23.36 -1.15
N GLU A 45 -20.50 22.36 -0.43
CA GLU A 45 -19.85 21.79 0.74
C GLU A 45 -18.60 21.01 0.31
N PRO A 46 -17.45 21.17 1.02
CA PRO A 46 -16.22 20.51 0.65
C PRO A 46 -16.32 19.00 0.87
N ILE A 47 -16.13 18.23 -0.19
CA ILE A 47 -16.13 16.76 -0.16
C ILE A 47 -14.85 16.21 -0.77
N GLY A 48 -14.62 14.92 -0.59
CA GLY A 48 -13.45 14.26 -1.13
C GLY A 48 -13.46 12.76 -0.86
N TRP A 49 -12.30 12.12 -0.97
CA TRP A 49 -12.12 10.75 -0.50
C TRP A 49 -12.04 10.72 1.03
N TYR A 50 -12.50 9.62 1.63
CA TYR A 50 -12.62 9.48 3.07
C TYR A 50 -11.32 8.92 3.69
N LEU A 51 -10.72 9.64 4.64
CA LEU A 51 -9.38 9.36 5.17
C LEU A 51 -9.14 7.90 5.62
N PRO A 52 -9.95 7.32 6.53
CA PRO A 52 -9.68 5.99 7.05
C PRO A 52 -9.88 4.88 6.02
N GLU A 53 -10.68 5.11 4.97
CA GLU A 53 -10.93 4.12 3.91
C GLU A 53 -9.70 3.91 3.03
N LEU A 54 -8.81 4.90 2.93
CA LEU A 54 -7.54 4.74 2.25
C LEU A 54 -6.40 4.40 3.21
N ALA A 55 -6.35 5.07 4.37
CA ALA A 55 -5.22 4.95 5.28
C ALA A 55 -5.02 3.52 5.82
N HIS A 56 -6.11 2.87 6.26
CA HIS A 56 -6.04 1.52 6.82
C HIS A 56 -5.67 0.46 5.78
N PRO A 57 -6.34 0.38 4.61
CA PRO A 57 -5.96 -0.59 3.59
C PRO A 57 -4.57 -0.28 3.02
N TYR A 58 -4.21 0.99 2.83
CA TYR A 58 -2.88 1.36 2.36
C TYR A 58 -1.80 0.78 3.28
N LYS A 59 -1.92 1.01 4.60
CA LYS A 59 -0.96 0.51 5.58
C LYS A 59 -0.83 -1.00 5.55
N ALA A 60 -1.96 -1.72 5.58
CA ALA A 60 -1.98 -3.18 5.53
C ALA A 60 -1.34 -3.74 4.24
N LEU A 61 -1.59 -3.10 3.10
CA LEU A 61 -1.09 -3.52 1.79
C LEU A 61 0.42 -3.24 1.64
N VAL A 62 0.91 -2.08 2.07
CA VAL A 62 2.36 -1.80 2.02
C VAL A 62 3.14 -2.70 2.99
N ASP A 63 2.59 -2.97 4.17
CA ASP A 63 3.20 -3.89 5.14
C ASP A 63 3.24 -5.33 4.61
N ALA A 64 2.30 -5.70 3.74
CA ALA A 64 2.27 -6.97 3.02
C ALA A 64 3.13 -6.99 1.73
N GLY A 65 3.88 -5.91 1.43
CA GLY A 65 4.80 -5.83 0.31
C GLY A 65 4.15 -5.54 -1.05
N PHE A 66 2.91 -5.05 -1.08
CA PHE A 66 2.27 -4.59 -2.31
C PHE A 66 2.76 -3.19 -2.70
N ILE A 67 2.81 -2.94 -4.01
CA ILE A 67 3.02 -1.59 -4.56
C ILE A 67 1.65 -1.01 -4.86
N ILE A 68 1.41 0.22 -4.41
CA ILE A 68 0.14 0.90 -4.60
C ILE A 68 0.35 2.10 -5.51
N GLU A 69 -0.46 2.21 -6.56
CA GLU A 69 -0.52 3.36 -7.45
C GLU A 69 -1.93 3.96 -7.41
N SER A 70 -2.05 5.27 -7.60
CA SER A 70 -3.32 5.99 -7.53
C SER A 70 -3.68 6.65 -8.86
N VAL A 71 -4.97 6.71 -9.14
CA VAL A 71 -5.55 7.40 -10.29
C VAL A 71 -6.72 8.24 -9.85
N SER A 72 -6.89 9.40 -10.47
CA SER A 72 -8.13 10.16 -10.37
C SER A 72 -8.52 10.72 -11.75
N PRO A 73 -9.81 10.98 -12.03
CA PRO A 73 -10.26 11.49 -13.32
C PRO A 73 -9.49 12.71 -13.84
N LYS A 74 -9.20 13.69 -12.96
CA LYS A 74 -8.43 14.89 -13.29
C LYS A 74 -6.91 14.71 -13.12
N GLY A 75 -6.47 13.67 -12.42
CA GLY A 75 -5.07 13.52 -12.01
C GLY A 75 -4.66 14.56 -10.96
N GLY A 76 -3.40 14.55 -10.55
CA GLY A 76 -2.85 15.48 -9.56
C GLY A 76 -3.37 15.20 -8.15
N LYS A 77 -3.57 16.26 -7.35
CA LYS A 77 -3.97 16.14 -5.95
C LYS A 77 -5.44 15.76 -5.81
N ALA A 78 -5.71 14.60 -5.24
CA ALA A 78 -7.06 14.17 -4.91
C ALA A 78 -7.56 14.84 -3.62
N PRO A 79 -8.71 15.53 -3.63
CA PRO A 79 -9.25 16.23 -2.46
C PRO A 79 -9.68 15.22 -1.39
N VAL A 80 -9.24 15.44 -0.14
CA VAL A 80 -9.68 14.66 1.03
C VAL A 80 -10.90 15.32 1.65
N ASP A 81 -11.85 14.52 2.13
CA ASP A 81 -13.00 15.01 2.89
C ASP A 81 -12.53 15.60 4.25
N PRO A 82 -12.73 16.91 4.51
CA PRO A 82 -12.35 17.53 5.78
C PRO A 82 -13.06 16.93 7.00
N GLY A 83 -14.28 16.42 6.84
CA GLY A 83 -15.03 15.75 7.90
C GLY A 83 -14.30 14.49 8.37
N SER A 84 -13.81 13.70 7.42
CA SER A 84 -13.03 12.48 7.71
C SER A 84 -11.72 12.77 8.47
N VAL A 85 -11.05 13.89 8.17
CA VAL A 85 -9.84 14.31 8.88
C VAL A 85 -10.14 14.68 10.33
N LYS A 86 -11.26 15.37 10.56
CA LYS A 86 -11.68 15.80 11.89
C LYS A 86 -12.10 14.61 12.76
N ASP A 87 -12.89 13.69 12.20
CA ASP A 87 -13.46 12.57 12.94
C ASP A 87 -12.39 11.53 13.33
N TYR A 88 -11.34 11.39 12.52
CA TYR A 88 -10.25 10.42 12.73
C TYR A 88 -8.93 11.07 13.14
N LYS A 89 -8.97 12.28 13.71
CA LYS A 89 -7.78 12.99 14.18
C LYS A 89 -6.97 12.22 15.21
N ASP A 90 -7.62 11.37 16.01
CA ASP A 90 -7.02 10.61 17.11
C ASP A 90 -6.64 9.17 16.69
N ASP A 91 -6.96 8.78 15.46
CA ASP A 91 -6.60 7.47 14.92
C ASP A 91 -5.11 7.44 14.52
N PRO A 92 -4.30 6.50 15.06
CA PRO A 92 -2.86 6.49 14.86
C PRO A 92 -2.46 6.19 13.41
N ILE A 93 -3.25 5.40 12.68
CA ILE A 93 -2.96 5.05 11.28
C ILE A 93 -3.28 6.26 10.38
N CYS A 94 -4.38 6.95 10.65
CA CYS A 94 -4.76 8.17 9.95
C CYS A 94 -3.76 9.31 10.20
N GLN A 95 -3.24 9.45 11.43
CA GLN A 95 -2.17 10.39 11.73
C GLN A 95 -0.86 10.05 11.03
N TRP A 96 -0.49 8.76 11.02
CA TRP A 96 0.71 8.29 10.30
C TRP A 96 0.58 8.56 8.80
N PHE A 97 -0.56 8.24 8.19
CA PHE A 97 -0.80 8.44 6.76
C PHE A 97 -0.68 9.91 6.35
N GLN A 98 -1.13 10.84 7.20
CA GLN A 98 -1.00 12.29 6.97
C GLN A 98 0.44 12.81 7.08
N LYS A 99 1.31 12.13 7.83
CA LYS A 99 2.70 12.53 8.05
C LYS A 99 3.69 11.81 7.14
N ASP A 100 3.33 10.63 6.64
CA ASP A 100 4.20 9.82 5.80
C ASP A 100 4.26 10.39 4.37
N ALA A 101 5.48 10.73 3.93
CA ALA A 101 5.69 11.36 2.63
C ALA A 101 5.32 10.46 1.45
N LYS A 102 5.45 9.13 1.58
CA LYS A 102 5.09 8.19 0.50
C LYS A 102 3.58 8.04 0.41
N ALA A 103 2.90 7.98 1.55
CA ALA A 103 1.44 7.96 1.63
C ALA A 103 0.85 9.26 1.06
N GLN A 104 1.40 10.42 1.40
CA GLN A 104 0.95 11.70 0.84
C GLN A 104 1.24 11.80 -0.67
N ALA A 105 2.41 11.34 -1.12
CA ALA A 105 2.72 11.33 -2.56
C ALA A 105 1.70 10.52 -3.38
N LEU A 106 1.10 9.48 -2.80
CA LEU A 106 0.04 8.70 -3.44
C LEU A 106 -1.19 9.58 -3.74
N VAL A 107 -1.60 10.45 -2.84
CA VAL A 107 -2.82 11.27 -3.02
C VAL A 107 -2.54 12.60 -3.69
N ASP A 108 -1.31 13.13 -3.59
CA ASP A 108 -0.90 14.39 -4.21
C ASP A 108 -0.57 14.26 -5.69
N ASN A 109 -0.12 13.08 -6.14
CA ASN A 109 0.36 12.85 -7.51
C ASN A 109 -0.41 11.73 -8.21
N THR A 110 -1.74 11.78 -8.18
CA THR A 110 -2.57 10.78 -8.87
C THR A 110 -2.36 10.86 -10.39
N LYS A 111 -2.31 9.69 -11.03
CA LYS A 111 -2.27 9.59 -12.50
C LYS A 111 -3.65 9.83 -13.08
N THR A 112 -3.71 10.19 -14.36
CA THR A 112 -4.96 10.15 -15.12
C THR A 112 -5.23 8.74 -15.64
N PRO A 113 -6.49 8.36 -15.94
CA PRO A 113 -6.82 7.04 -16.49
C PRO A 113 -6.04 6.72 -17.78
N SER A 114 -5.72 7.74 -18.60
CA SER A 114 -4.96 7.58 -19.84
C SER A 114 -3.49 7.19 -19.63
N GLN A 115 -2.94 7.40 -18.43
CA GLN A 115 -1.56 7.06 -18.08
C GLN A 115 -1.41 5.62 -17.56
N ILE A 116 -2.50 4.86 -17.48
CA ILE A 116 -2.53 3.50 -16.96
C ILE A 116 -2.60 2.51 -18.12
N ASP A 117 -1.74 1.50 -18.10
CA ASP A 117 -1.85 0.37 -19.02
C ASP A 117 -3.08 -0.48 -18.62
N PRO A 118 -4.12 -0.58 -19.47
CA PRO A 118 -5.31 -1.37 -19.17
C PRO A 118 -5.03 -2.88 -19.06
N ARG A 119 -3.84 -3.33 -19.46
CA ARG A 119 -3.39 -4.73 -19.33
C ARG A 119 -2.82 -5.05 -17.96
N LEU A 120 -2.68 -4.07 -17.05
CA LEU A 120 -2.50 -4.36 -15.64
C LEU A 120 -3.66 -5.25 -15.20
N LYS A 121 -3.35 -6.48 -14.76
CA LYS A 121 -4.37 -7.43 -14.27
C LYS A 121 -5.07 -6.78 -13.07
N LEU A 122 -6.21 -6.15 -13.33
CA LEU A 122 -7.09 -5.60 -12.31
C LEU A 122 -7.53 -6.78 -11.43
N PHE A 123 -6.92 -6.90 -10.25
CA PHE A 123 -7.39 -7.84 -9.25
C PHE A 123 -8.66 -7.23 -8.65
N SER A 124 -9.79 -7.44 -9.34
CA SER A 124 -11.10 -7.08 -8.84
C SER A 124 -11.33 -7.81 -7.52
N ILE A 125 -11.58 -7.05 -6.46
CA ILE A 125 -11.65 -7.52 -5.06
C ILE A 125 -12.93 -8.36 -4.83
N SER A 126 -13.74 -8.62 -5.86
CA SER A 126 -14.97 -9.43 -5.76
C SER A 126 -14.76 -10.86 -5.25
N ASN A 127 -13.53 -11.40 -5.25
CA ASN A 127 -13.22 -12.74 -4.72
C ASN A 127 -12.33 -12.76 -3.47
N PHE A 128 -12.01 -11.60 -2.86
CA PHE A 128 -11.25 -11.55 -1.61
C PHE A 128 -12.20 -11.59 -0.41
N PHE A 129 -12.79 -12.76 -0.17
CA PHE A 129 -13.47 -13.07 1.09
C PHE A 129 -12.40 -13.16 2.19
N ILE A 130 -12.20 -12.07 2.93
CA ILE A 130 -11.36 -12.06 4.13
C ILE A 130 -12.00 -13.00 5.15
N SER A 131 -11.48 -14.23 5.24
CA SER A 131 -11.75 -15.11 6.37
C SER A 131 -11.01 -14.56 7.60
N PHE A 132 -11.71 -13.73 8.37
CA PHE A 132 -11.29 -13.37 9.73
C PHE A 132 -11.38 -14.62 10.60
N ASN A 133 -10.33 -15.43 10.60
CA ASN A 133 -10.19 -16.51 11.57
C ASN A 133 -9.59 -15.92 12.86
N THR A 134 -10.44 -15.36 13.71
CA THR A 134 -10.05 -14.97 15.06
C THR A 134 -9.77 -16.23 15.88
N LYS A 135 -8.52 -16.70 15.91
CA LYS A 135 -8.06 -17.59 16.98
C LYS A 135 -7.93 -16.79 18.28
N LYS A 136 -9.03 -16.56 18.98
CA LYS A 136 -8.99 -16.26 20.42
C LYS A 136 -8.67 -17.55 21.16
N GLY A 137 -7.38 -17.78 21.42
CA GLY A 137 -6.94 -18.74 22.42
C GLY A 137 -7.33 -18.25 23.82
N VAL A 138 -8.52 -18.60 24.28
CA VAL A 138 -8.93 -18.42 25.68
C VAL A 138 -8.25 -19.52 26.50
N LYS A 139 -7.20 -19.16 27.27
CA LYS A 139 -6.70 -20.02 28.34
C LYS A 139 -7.70 -19.95 29.50
N LYS A 140 -8.47 -21.02 29.72
CA LYS A 140 -9.20 -21.22 30.98
C LYS A 140 -8.19 -21.63 32.06
N GLY A 141 -7.99 -20.77 33.04
CA GLY A 141 -7.28 -21.10 34.28
C GLY A 141 -8.08 -22.13 35.08
N GLN A 142 -7.40 -23.18 35.53
CA GLN A 142 -7.90 -24.13 36.51
C GLN A 142 -8.00 -23.42 37.87
N LYS A 143 -9.17 -23.46 38.50
CA LYS A 143 -9.32 -23.22 39.93
C LYS A 143 -9.04 -24.55 40.66
N GLN A 144 -7.98 -24.58 41.45
CA GLN A 144 -7.84 -25.53 42.55
C GLN A 144 -8.66 -24.98 43.72
N ASN A 145 -9.59 -25.78 44.23
CA ASN A 145 -10.31 -25.52 45.46
C ASN A 145 -9.84 -26.59 46.44
N GLU A 146 -9.03 -26.19 47.41
CA GLU A 146 -8.83 -26.95 48.65
C GLU A 146 -10.14 -26.98 49.44
N SER A 147 -10.56 -28.18 49.83
CA SER A 147 -11.21 -28.56 51.09
C SER A 147 -11.38 -30.08 51.10
#